data_AF-A0A7C2LDX5-F1
#
_entry.id   AF-A0A7C2LDX5-F1
#
_cell.length_a   1.000
_cell.length_b   1.000
_cell.length_c   1.000
_cell.angle_alpha   90.00
_cell.angle_beta   90.00
_cell.angle_gamma   90.00
#
_symmetry.space_group_name_H-M   'P 1'
#
loop_
_entity.id
_entity.type
_entity.pdbx_description
1 polymer ?
#
loop_
_entity_poly.entity_id
_entity_poly.type
_entity_poly.pdbx_seq_one_letter_code
_entity_poly.pdbx_strand_id
1 'polypeptide(L)'
;MLAQLYEVGWRPEEVVDALAERKKLVTLLLSLSSEEREWLRQAVEDPDTLFARERLPLMEKLVELNLIVDSVPRRESWLWIDEPPPEKDPELGVGRRVAWQSPLHREAVRKALGELA
;
A
#
# COMPACT_ATOMS: atom_id res chain seq x y z
N MET A 1 4.87 13.57 3.56
CA MET A 1 5.81 12.63 2.93
C MET A 1 7.06 13.33 2.39
N LEU A 2 6.96 14.23 1.41
CA LEU A 2 8.14 14.93 0.86
C LEU A 2 8.90 15.74 1.93
N ALA A 3 8.19 16.43 2.82
CA ALA A 3 8.81 17.12 3.95
C ALA A 3 9.61 16.15 4.87
N GLN A 4 9.05 14.97 5.15
CA GLN A 4 9.72 13.96 5.99
C GLN A 4 10.97 13.41 5.29
N LEU A 5 10.90 13.13 3.99
CA LEU A 5 12.07 12.73 3.20
C LEU A 5 13.15 13.82 3.24
N TYR A 6 12.77 15.09 3.12
CA TYR A 6 13.70 16.21 3.21
C TYR A 6 14.34 16.31 4.61
N GLU A 7 13.54 16.16 5.68
CA GLU A 7 14.00 16.20 7.08
C GLU A 7 15.04 15.12 7.39
N VAL A 8 14.91 13.93 6.80
CA VAL A 8 15.88 12.82 6.96
C VAL A 8 16.99 12.83 5.89
N GLY A 9 17.13 13.90 5.11
CA GLY A 9 18.18 14.03 4.11
C GLY A 9 18.03 13.03 2.95
N TRP A 10 16.80 12.80 2.50
CA TRP A 10 16.44 11.89 1.41
C TRP A 10 16.84 10.43 1.63
N ARG A 11 16.76 9.97 2.88
CA ARG A 11 16.94 8.56 3.27
C ARG A 11 15.58 7.86 3.35
N PRO A 12 15.12 7.16 2.31
CA PRO A 12 13.79 6.57 2.29
C PRO A 12 13.59 5.49 3.36
N GLU A 13 14.64 4.77 3.75
CA GLU A 13 14.61 3.71 4.77
C GLU A 13 14.15 4.24 6.13
N GLU A 14 14.62 5.42 6.53
CA GLU A 14 14.23 6.07 7.79
C GLU A 14 12.74 6.44 7.79
N VAL A 15 12.22 6.86 6.63
CA VAL A 15 10.78 7.17 6.48
C VAL A 15 9.95 5.90 6.48
N VAL A 16 10.44 4.83 5.87
CA VAL A 16 9.81 3.50 5.88
C VAL A 16 9.65 3.00 7.32
N ASP A 17 10.68 3.13 8.14
CA ASP A 17 10.67 2.69 9.54
C ASP A 17 9.72 3.53 10.39
N ALA A 18 9.80 4.86 10.25
CA ALA A 18 8.86 5.76 10.91
C ALA A 18 7.40 5.52 10.48
N LEU A 19 7.16 5.15 9.21
CA LEU A 19 5.84 4.77 8.72
C LEU A 19 5.37 3.46 9.34
N ALA A 20 6.24 2.45 9.42
CA ALA A 20 5.90 1.17 10.03
C ALA A 20 5.45 1.33 11.49
N GLU A 21 6.16 2.15 12.26
CA GLU A 21 5.79 2.48 13.64
C GLU A 21 4.48 3.27 13.73
N ARG A 22 4.37 4.38 12.98
CA ARG A 22 3.19 5.26 13.00
C ARG A 22 1.91 4.52 12.59
N LYS A 23 2.02 3.61 11.62
CA LYS A 23 0.91 2.77 11.12
C LYS A 23 0.69 1.51 11.94
N LYS A 24 1.50 1.28 12.98
CA LYS A 24 1.44 0.12 13.87
C LYS A 24 1.46 -1.20 13.11
N LEU A 25 2.34 -1.32 12.11
CA LEU A 25 2.37 -2.48 11.21
C LEU A 25 2.62 -3.79 11.95
N VAL A 26 3.44 -3.79 13.01
CA VAL A 26 3.65 -4.97 13.85
C VAL A 26 2.34 -5.43 14.49
N THR A 27 1.56 -4.51 15.07
CA THR A 27 0.25 -4.82 15.67
C THR A 27 -0.73 -5.33 14.62
N LEU A 28 -0.77 -4.69 13.44
CA LEU A 28 -1.58 -5.17 12.32
C LEU A 28 -1.22 -6.61 11.98
N LEU A 29 0.05 -6.90 11.71
CA LEU A 29 0.50 -8.22 11.27
C LEU A 29 0.26 -9.30 12.34
N LEU A 30 0.44 -8.98 13.62
CA LEU A 30 0.11 -9.89 14.72
C LEU A 30 -1.39 -10.21 14.81
N SER A 31 -2.26 -9.29 14.38
CA SER A 31 -3.71 -9.51 14.32
C SER A 31 -4.17 -10.33 13.12
N LEU A 32 -3.32 -10.49 12.09
CA LEU A 32 -3.63 -11.25 10.89
C LEU A 32 -3.33 -12.73 11.06
N SER A 33 -4.23 -13.56 10.53
CA SER A 33 -4.00 -14.99 10.30
C SER A 33 -2.88 -15.24 9.28
N SER A 34 -2.36 -16.46 9.23
CA SER A 34 -1.34 -16.84 8.24
C SER A 34 -1.82 -16.65 6.79
N GLU A 35 -3.11 -16.87 6.53
CA GLU A 35 -3.72 -16.67 5.22
C GLU A 35 -3.83 -15.19 4.86
N GLU A 36 -4.30 -14.33 5.77
CA GLU A 36 -4.36 -12.88 5.55
C GLU A 36 -2.96 -12.27 5.34
N ARG A 37 -1.92 -12.80 6.03
CA ARG A 37 -0.54 -12.36 5.80
C ARG A 37 -0.06 -12.73 4.40
N GLU A 38 -0.44 -13.89 3.89
CA GLU A 38 -0.12 -14.30 2.52
C GLU A 38 -0.87 -13.43 1.49
N TRP A 39 -2.14 -13.11 1.73
CA TRP A 39 -2.88 -12.15 0.90
C TRP A 39 -2.20 -10.78 0.92
N LEU A 40 -1.69 -10.33 2.06
CA LEU A 40 -0.96 -9.07 2.15
C LEU A 40 0.38 -9.11 1.39
N ARG A 41 1.10 -10.24 1.41
CA ARG A 41 2.31 -10.42 0.56
C ARG A 41 1.97 -10.32 -0.92
N GLN A 42 0.88 -10.94 -1.36
CA GLN A 42 0.41 -10.83 -2.73
C GLN A 42 0.03 -9.39 -3.08
N ALA A 43 -0.59 -8.66 -2.15
CA ALA A 43 -0.96 -7.26 -2.32
C ALA A 43 0.24 -6.30 -2.41
N VAL A 44 1.36 -6.64 -1.78
CA VAL A 44 2.62 -5.88 -1.93
C VAL A 44 3.10 -5.93 -3.38
N GLU A 45 2.96 -7.05 -4.07
CA GLU A 45 3.33 -7.18 -5.49
C GLU A 45 2.23 -6.65 -6.41
N ASP A 46 0.97 -6.90 -6.08
CA ASP A 46 -0.19 -6.45 -6.83
C ASP A 46 -1.37 -6.08 -5.92
N PRO A 47 -1.62 -4.78 -5.67
CA PRO A 47 -2.67 -4.34 -4.75
C PRO A 47 -4.09 -4.73 -5.20
N ASP A 48 -4.31 -4.96 -6.51
CA ASP A 48 -5.62 -5.39 -7.00
C ASP A 48 -6.00 -6.81 -6.53
N THR A 49 -5.04 -7.60 -6.06
CA THR A 49 -5.33 -8.91 -5.45
C THR A 49 -6.20 -8.79 -4.20
N LEU A 50 -6.26 -7.61 -3.56
CA LEU A 50 -7.18 -7.34 -2.44
C LEU A 50 -8.64 -7.21 -2.88
N PHE A 51 -8.89 -6.96 -4.16
CA PHE A 51 -10.22 -6.80 -4.72
C PHE A 51 -10.88 -8.16 -5.01
N ALA A 52 -10.98 -8.99 -3.96
CA ALA A 52 -11.64 -10.28 -3.93
C ALA A 52 -12.57 -10.35 -2.71
N ARG A 53 -13.72 -11.04 -2.84
CA ARG A 53 -14.79 -11.01 -1.83
C ARG A 53 -14.30 -11.44 -0.45
N GLU A 54 -13.48 -12.48 -0.41
CA GLU A 54 -12.88 -13.05 0.79
C GLU A 54 -11.82 -12.15 1.43
N ARG A 55 -11.26 -11.21 0.66
CA ARG A 55 -10.20 -10.29 1.09
C ARG A 55 -10.70 -8.88 1.45
N LEU A 56 -11.98 -8.59 1.21
CA LEU A 56 -12.58 -7.30 1.55
C LEU A 56 -12.35 -6.89 3.02
N PRO A 57 -12.46 -7.80 4.03
CA PRO A 57 -12.18 -7.41 5.41
C PRO A 57 -10.73 -6.97 5.64
N LEU A 58 -9.77 -7.59 4.92
CA LEU A 58 -8.38 -7.15 4.97
C LEU A 58 -8.21 -5.80 4.26
N MET A 59 -8.83 -5.63 3.10
CA MET A 59 -8.81 -4.37 2.34
C MET A 59 -9.35 -3.20 3.17
N GLU A 60 -10.51 -3.37 3.83
CA GLU A 60 -11.13 -2.37 4.71
C GLU A 60 -10.18 -1.97 5.85
N LYS A 61 -9.55 -2.93 6.55
CA LYS A 61 -8.54 -2.64 7.58
C LYS A 61 -7.37 -1.81 7.04
N LEU A 62 -6.89 -2.12 5.83
CA LEU A 62 -5.79 -1.36 5.22
C LEU A 62 -6.21 0.07 4.84
N VAL A 63 -7.45 0.26 4.39
CA VAL A 63 -8.04 1.59 4.14
C VAL A 63 -8.16 2.39 5.44
N GLU A 64 -8.67 1.80 6.51
CA GLU A 64 -8.80 2.44 7.83
C GLU A 64 -7.44 2.92 8.38
N LEU A 65 -6.39 2.11 8.18
CA LEU A 65 -5.02 2.47 8.53
C LEU A 65 -4.38 3.45 7.54
N ASN A 66 -5.08 3.86 6.48
CA ASN A 66 -4.59 4.70 5.39
C ASN A 66 -3.28 4.16 4.80
N LEU A 67 -3.24 2.84 4.53
CA LEU A 67 -2.16 2.17 3.84
C LEU A 67 -2.43 2.07 2.33
N ILE A 68 -3.71 1.95 1.95
CA ILE A 68 -4.17 1.86 0.58
C ILE A 68 -5.34 2.82 0.32
N VAL A 69 -5.66 3.00 -0.96
CA VAL A 69 -6.85 3.65 -1.48
C VAL A 69 -7.57 2.67 -2.41
N ASP A 70 -8.86 2.47 -2.20
CA ASP A 70 -9.74 1.58 -2.97
C ASP A 70 -10.68 2.35 -3.94
N SER A 71 -10.55 3.67 -3.95
CA SER A 71 -11.31 4.60 -4.79
C SER A 71 -10.45 5.18 -5.92
N VAL A 72 -9.62 4.33 -6.54
CA VAL A 72 -8.75 4.74 -7.65
C VAL A 72 -9.61 5.24 -8.83
N PRO A 73 -9.43 6.48 -9.31
CA PRO A 73 -10.19 7.00 -10.44
C PRO A 73 -9.93 6.18 -11.70
N ARG A 74 -11.00 5.99 -12.48
CA ARG A 74 -10.91 5.33 -13.78
C ARG A 74 -10.09 6.18 -14.76
N ARG A 75 -9.43 5.51 -15.71
CA ARG A 75 -8.45 6.10 -16.63
C ARG A 75 -9.04 6.41 -18.00
N GLU A 76 -10.35 6.63 -18.07
CA GLU A 76 -10.98 7.03 -19.33
C GLU A 76 -10.64 8.49 -19.65
N SER A 77 -10.31 8.77 -20.91
CA SER A 77 -9.75 10.07 -21.33
C SER A 77 -10.64 11.27 -20.97
N TRP A 78 -11.96 11.10 -20.92
CA TRP A 78 -12.88 12.19 -20.56
C TRP A 78 -12.87 12.54 -19.07
N LEU A 79 -12.24 11.75 -18.20
CA LEU A 79 -12.05 12.05 -16.77
C LEU A 79 -10.77 12.84 -16.49
N TRP A 80 -9.89 12.99 -17.49
CA TRP A 80 -8.58 13.61 -17.34
C TRP A 80 -8.45 14.81 -18.28
N ILE A 81 -7.79 15.87 -17.82
CA ILE A 81 -7.56 17.07 -18.63
C ILE A 81 -6.55 16.75 -19.75
N ASP A 82 -5.54 15.95 -19.43
CA ASP A 82 -4.47 15.51 -20.34
C ASP A 82 -4.51 13.98 -20.55
N GLU A 83 -3.37 13.38 -20.90
CA GLU A 83 -3.23 11.93 -21.01
C GLU A 83 -3.51 11.26 -19.64
N PRO A 84 -4.46 10.31 -19.58
CA PRO A 84 -4.75 9.61 -18.34
C PRO A 84 -3.52 8.79 -17.90
N PRO A 85 -3.23 8.70 -16.60
CA PRO A 85 -2.11 7.91 -16.12
C PRO A 85 -2.35 6.41 -16.42
N PRO A 86 -1.28 5.59 -16.53
CA PRO A 86 -1.37 4.17 -16.88
C PRO A 86 -2.39 3.42 -16.00
N GLU A 87 -3.13 2.46 -16.58
CA GLU A 87 -4.13 1.68 -15.84
C GLU A 87 -3.55 0.99 -14.61
N LYS A 88 -2.28 0.58 -14.67
CA LYS A 88 -1.53 -0.06 -13.59
C LYS A 88 -0.08 0.39 -13.62
N ASP A 89 0.50 0.57 -12.45
CA ASP A 89 1.94 0.78 -12.26
C ASP A 89 2.39 -0.05 -11.03
N PRO A 90 2.83 -1.29 -11.25
CA PRO A 90 3.27 -2.16 -10.15
C PRO A 90 4.50 -1.61 -9.41
N GLU A 91 5.40 -0.89 -10.08
CA GLU A 91 6.61 -0.34 -9.46
C GLU A 91 6.27 0.73 -8.43
N LEU A 92 5.22 1.52 -8.66
CA LEU A 92 4.69 2.50 -7.71
C LEU A 92 3.63 1.91 -6.75
N GLY A 93 3.20 0.67 -6.97
CA GLY A 93 2.15 0.04 -6.18
C GLY A 93 0.75 0.57 -6.52
N VAL A 94 0.51 0.89 -7.79
CA VAL A 94 -0.78 1.37 -8.30
C VAL A 94 -1.45 0.25 -9.09
N GLY A 95 -2.55 -0.27 -8.56
CA GLY A 95 -3.47 -1.15 -9.26
C GLY A 95 -4.53 -0.38 -10.05
N ARG A 96 -5.37 -1.13 -10.75
CA ARG A 96 -6.54 -0.62 -11.48
C ARG A 96 -7.64 -0.16 -10.53
N ARG A 97 -7.82 -0.84 -9.40
CA ARG A 97 -8.89 -0.60 -8.42
C ARG A 97 -8.34 -0.19 -7.07
N VAL A 98 -7.19 -0.73 -6.69
CA VAL A 98 -6.55 -0.47 -5.40
C VAL A 98 -5.14 0.07 -5.63
N ALA A 99 -4.73 1.08 -4.88
CA ALA A 99 -3.37 1.60 -4.89
C ALA A 99 -2.84 1.74 -3.47
N TRP A 100 -1.54 1.54 -3.29
CA TRP A 100 -0.87 1.95 -2.05
C TRP A 100 -0.91 3.48 -1.90
N GLN A 101 -1.07 3.97 -0.66
CA GLN A 101 -1.12 5.41 -0.38
C GLN A 101 0.14 6.14 -0.87
N SER A 102 1.28 5.45 -0.87
CA SER A 102 2.50 5.83 -1.58
C SER A 102 3.40 4.59 -1.74
N PRO A 103 4.42 4.62 -2.62
CA PRO A 103 5.41 3.55 -2.70
C PRO A 103 6.05 3.22 -1.35
N LEU A 104 6.32 4.24 -0.51
CA LEU A 104 6.87 4.03 0.84
C LEU A 104 5.94 3.25 1.79
N HIS A 105 4.62 3.31 1.62
CA HIS A 105 3.70 2.50 2.44
C HIS A 105 3.77 1.03 2.04
N ARG A 106 3.90 0.75 0.74
CA ARG A 106 4.17 -0.61 0.24
C ARG A 106 5.46 -1.15 0.81
N GLU A 107 6.55 -0.36 0.75
CA GLU A 107 7.85 -0.79 1.28
C GLU A 107 7.81 -1.02 2.80
N ALA A 108 7.09 -0.19 3.56
CA ALA A 108 6.91 -0.42 4.99
C ALA A 108 6.20 -1.73 5.30
N VAL A 109 5.16 -2.08 4.53
CA VAL A 109 4.48 -3.37 4.67
C VAL A 109 5.38 -4.53 4.24
N ARG A 110 6.10 -4.39 3.12
CA ARG A 110 7.07 -5.40 2.64
C ARG A 110 8.13 -5.68 3.69
N LYS A 111 8.74 -4.64 4.26
CA LYS A 111 9.75 -4.76 5.31
C LYS A 111 9.19 -5.45 6.55
N ALA A 112 8.05 -4.99 7.05
CA ALA A 112 7.41 -5.56 8.24
C ALA A 112 7.02 -7.04 8.06
N LEU A 113 6.58 -7.45 6.87
CA LEU A 113 6.30 -8.85 6.55
C LEU A 113 7.56 -9.72 6.53
N GLY A 114 8.72 -9.17 6.16
CA GLY A 114 10.00 -9.87 6.16
C GLY A 114 10.60 -10.06 7.55
N GLU A 115 10.37 -9.13 8.48
CA GLU A 115 10.86 -9.20 9.86
C GLU A 115 10.09 -10.19 10.74
N LEU A 116 8.85 -10.54 10.35
CA LEU A 116 7.97 -11.48 11.04
C LEU A 116 7.99 -12.90 10.46
N ALA A 117 8.81 -13.15 9.44
CA ALA A 117 8.93 -14.43 8.74
C ALA A 117 9.79 -15.44 9.51
#